data_AF-A0A1Q5T1C3-F1
#
_entry.id   AF-A0A1Q5T1C3-F1
#
_cell.length_a   1.000
_cell.length_b   1.000
_cell.length_c   1.000
_cell.angle_alpha   90.00
_cell.angle_beta   90.00
_cell.angle_gamma   90.00
#
_symmetry.space_group_name_H-M   'P 1'
#
loop_
_entity.id
_entity.type
_entity.pdbx_description
1 polymer ?
#
loop_
_entity_poly.entity_id
_entity_poly.type
_entity_poly.pdbx_seq_one_letter_code
_entity_poly.pdbx_strand_id
1 'polypeptide(L)'
;MGISTSSIHYPRDSEDGFEALRILQKKLPAELALQILDCAQYWVLSQVSMERAISYQEHDCRDRAPYLVSDPIQGGRSPVREIRIDIWSHDQGWSSYTEDHGTYRNSWTWFEMGIIRAPGTEGVSEDFNIRLATNMHASRVTQNHQKVYRADDDLPWMRSLQAGDRISIIPRALYPGWQNFVEKAFIEIYTDPLG
;
A
#
# COMPACT_ATOMS: atom_id res chain seq x y z
N MET A 1 -16.56 28.45 -2.41
CA MET A 1 -17.27 27.48 -3.26
C MET A 1 -16.57 26.14 -3.08
N GLY A 2 -17.25 25.14 -2.52
CA GLY A 2 -16.66 23.80 -2.43
C GLY A 2 -16.59 23.20 -3.82
N ILE A 3 -15.40 22.76 -4.23
CA ILE A 3 -15.28 21.86 -5.37
C ILE A 3 -15.96 20.57 -4.90
N SER A 4 -17.16 20.30 -5.43
CA SER A 4 -17.78 18.99 -5.26
C SER A 4 -16.77 17.95 -5.71
N THR A 5 -16.42 17.01 -4.84
CA THR A 5 -15.55 15.89 -5.19
C THR A 5 -16.19 15.17 -6.36
N SER A 6 -15.72 15.45 -7.58
CA SER A 6 -16.15 14.76 -8.78
C SER A 6 -15.99 13.27 -8.53
N SER A 7 -17.02 12.48 -8.81
CA SER A 7 -16.90 11.03 -8.75
C SER A 7 -15.89 10.60 -9.81
N ILE A 8 -14.62 10.48 -9.41
CA ILE A 8 -13.56 9.94 -10.26
C ILE A 8 -13.94 8.49 -10.50
N HIS A 9 -14.41 8.21 -11.72
CA HIS A 9 -14.75 6.86 -12.14
C HIS A 9 -13.46 6.17 -12.54
N TYR A 10 -13.02 5.23 -11.72
CA TYR A 10 -11.94 4.31 -12.08
C TYR A 10 -12.55 3.14 -12.88
N PRO A 11 -11.89 2.67 -13.96
CA PRO A 11 -12.29 1.43 -14.60
C PRO A 11 -12.31 0.28 -13.59
N ARG A 12 -13.38 -0.53 -13.63
CA ARG A 12 -13.62 -1.61 -12.66
C ARG A 12 -12.70 -2.81 -12.88
N ASP A 13 -12.25 -2.96 -14.11
CA ASP A 13 -11.45 -4.05 -14.66
C ASP A 13 -10.81 -3.57 -15.98
N SER A 14 -10.04 -4.44 -16.63
CA SER A 14 -9.47 -4.18 -17.95
C SER A 14 -10.52 -3.95 -19.05
N GLU A 15 -11.70 -4.56 -19.00
CA GLU A 15 -12.72 -4.45 -20.05
C GLU A 15 -13.27 -3.02 -20.13
N ASP A 16 -13.51 -2.38 -18.99
CA ASP A 16 -13.90 -0.96 -18.88
C ASP A 16 -12.84 -0.04 -19.53
N GLY A 17 -11.55 -0.31 -19.31
CA GLY A 17 -10.45 0.41 -19.96
C GLY A 17 -10.34 0.17 -21.48
N PHE A 18 -10.51 -1.08 -21.94
CA PHE A 18 -10.53 -1.39 -23.36
C PHE A 18 -11.71 -0.74 -24.10
N GLU A 19 -12.90 -0.70 -23.50
CA GLU A 19 -14.05 0.00 -24.11
C GLU A 19 -13.89 1.53 -24.07
N ALA A 20 -13.28 2.11 -23.03
CA ALA A 20 -12.90 3.53 -23.02
C ALA A 20 -11.92 3.87 -24.17
N LEU A 21 -10.87 3.05 -24.36
CA LEU A 21 -9.93 3.17 -25.49
C LEU A 21 -10.66 3.06 -26.83
N ARG A 22 -11.53 2.07 -26.99
CA ARG A 22 -12.32 1.82 -28.20
C ARG A 22 -13.28 2.97 -28.54
N ILE A 23 -13.81 3.66 -27.52
CA ILE A 23 -14.65 4.86 -27.71
C ILE A 23 -13.80 6.04 -28.20
N LEU A 24 -12.64 6.29 -27.58
CA LEU A 24 -11.71 7.36 -28.00
C LEU A 24 -11.18 7.14 -29.42
N GLN A 25 -10.85 5.90 -29.78
CA GLN A 25 -10.38 5.52 -31.13
C GLN A 25 -11.40 5.77 -32.25
N LYS A 26 -12.70 6.01 -31.94
CA LYS A 26 -13.69 6.46 -32.94
C LYS A 26 -13.47 7.90 -33.41
N LYS A 27 -12.59 8.66 -32.74
CA LYS A 27 -12.32 10.08 -32.99
C LYS A 27 -10.83 10.43 -33.06
N LEU A 28 -9.96 9.59 -32.51
CA LEU A 28 -8.53 9.88 -32.34
C LEU A 28 -7.67 8.69 -32.80
N PRO A 29 -6.43 8.93 -33.26
CA PRO A 29 -5.40 7.90 -33.37
C PRO A 29 -5.18 7.17 -32.03
N ALA A 30 -4.72 5.92 -32.09
CA ALA A 30 -4.54 5.09 -30.90
C ALA A 30 -3.55 5.71 -29.91
N GLU A 31 -2.50 6.35 -30.40
CA GLU A 31 -1.45 6.99 -29.62
C GLU A 31 -2.00 8.14 -28.77
N LEU A 32 -2.86 8.98 -29.34
CA LEU A 32 -3.51 10.07 -28.61
C LEU A 32 -4.57 9.55 -27.63
N ALA A 33 -5.30 8.50 -27.99
CA ALA A 33 -6.26 7.86 -27.09
C ALA A 33 -5.57 7.26 -25.85
N LEU A 34 -4.43 6.59 -26.03
CA LEU A 34 -3.60 6.06 -24.94
C LEU A 34 -3.05 7.18 -24.07
N GLN A 35 -2.48 8.24 -24.66
CA GLN A 35 -1.99 9.41 -23.92
C GLN A 35 -3.10 10.08 -23.08
N ILE A 36 -4.33 10.16 -23.59
CA ILE A 36 -5.47 10.70 -22.85
C ILE A 36 -5.81 9.83 -21.62
N LEU A 37 -5.86 8.50 -21.77
CA LEU A 37 -6.15 7.59 -20.66
C LEU A 37 -5.07 7.64 -19.57
N ASP A 38 -3.80 7.69 -19.97
CA ASP A 38 -2.65 7.80 -19.07
C ASP A 38 -2.64 9.15 -18.33
N CYS A 39 -2.81 10.27 -19.05
CA CYS A 39 -2.91 11.61 -18.46
C CYS A 39 -4.16 11.79 -17.57
N ALA A 40 -5.24 11.05 -17.84
CA ALA A 40 -6.44 11.02 -17.00
C ALA A 40 -6.31 10.09 -15.78
N GLN A 41 -5.20 9.34 -15.66
CA GLN A 41 -5.02 8.28 -14.65
C GLN A 41 -6.20 7.28 -14.63
N TYR A 42 -6.69 6.91 -15.82
CA TYR A 42 -7.80 5.98 -15.99
C TYR A 42 -7.33 4.53 -15.73
N TRP A 43 -7.01 4.26 -14.46
CA TRP A 43 -6.38 3.03 -13.98
C TRP A 43 -7.34 2.19 -13.15
N VAL A 44 -7.21 0.86 -13.21
CA VAL A 44 -8.03 -0.05 -12.40
C VAL A 44 -7.64 0.09 -10.94
N LEU A 45 -8.63 0.33 -10.07
CA LEU A 45 -8.42 0.47 -8.62
C LEU A 45 -8.84 -0.80 -7.88
N SER A 46 -7.87 -1.48 -7.26
CA SER A 46 -8.12 -2.46 -6.20
C SER A 46 -7.95 -1.77 -4.85
N GLN A 47 -8.94 -1.88 -3.96
CA GLN A 47 -8.91 -1.28 -2.63
C GLN A 47 -9.31 -2.32 -1.58
N VAL A 48 -8.55 -2.40 -0.49
CA VAL A 48 -8.92 -3.18 0.70
C VAL A 48 -8.66 -2.36 1.96
N SER A 49 -9.47 -2.59 3.00
CA SER A 49 -9.27 -1.99 4.32
C SER A 49 -9.55 -2.98 5.44
N MET A 50 -8.98 -2.68 6.61
CA MET A 50 -9.40 -3.29 7.87
C MET A 50 -9.53 -2.20 8.93
N GLU A 51 -10.71 -2.10 9.54
CA GLU A 51 -11.00 -1.19 10.65
C GLU A 51 -11.23 -1.96 11.94
N ARG A 52 -10.13 -2.50 12.51
CA ARG A 52 -10.16 -3.29 13.74
C ARG A 52 -8.93 -3.01 14.59
N ALA A 53 -9.16 -2.51 15.80
CA ALA A 53 -8.11 -2.28 16.78
C ALA A 53 -7.43 -3.61 17.19
N ILE A 54 -6.12 -3.72 16.97
CA ILE A 54 -5.29 -4.85 17.41
C ILE A 54 -3.98 -4.29 17.99
N SER A 55 -3.52 -4.86 19.11
CA SER A 55 -2.19 -4.60 19.68
C SER A 55 -1.24 -5.74 19.33
N TYR A 56 -0.02 -5.41 18.93
CA TYR A 56 1.04 -6.36 18.60
C TYR A 56 2.23 -6.17 19.53
N GLN A 57 2.63 -7.23 20.21
CA GLN A 57 3.84 -7.31 21.02
C GLN A 57 4.93 -8.10 20.28
N GLU A 58 6.15 -8.09 20.80
CA GLU A 58 7.31 -8.80 20.23
C GLU A 58 7.03 -10.29 19.91
N HIS A 59 6.20 -10.98 20.70
CA HIS A 59 5.88 -12.39 20.47
C HIS A 59 4.90 -12.60 19.30
N ASP A 60 3.92 -11.72 19.13
CA ASP A 60 2.97 -11.73 18.00
C ASP A 60 3.69 -11.47 16.66
N CYS A 61 4.77 -10.70 16.69
CA CYS A 61 5.52 -10.28 15.51
C CYS A 61 6.54 -11.33 14.99
N ARG A 62 6.67 -12.50 15.63
CA ARG A 62 7.67 -13.53 15.28
C ARG A 62 7.41 -14.15 13.92
N ASP A 63 6.17 -14.55 13.67
CA ASP A 63 5.75 -15.20 12.42
C ASP A 63 5.45 -14.18 11.30
N ARG A 64 5.69 -12.88 11.57
CA ARG A 64 5.46 -11.76 10.63
C ARG A 64 4.03 -11.72 10.06
N ALA A 65 3.05 -12.16 10.86
CA ALA A 65 1.66 -12.24 10.45
C ALA A 65 1.13 -10.85 10.01
N PRO A 66 0.55 -10.73 8.81
CA PRO A 66 0.08 -9.44 8.31
C PRO A 66 -1.22 -9.01 9.01
N TYR A 67 -1.36 -7.70 9.23
CA TYR A 67 -2.62 -7.09 9.67
C TYR A 67 -3.62 -7.02 8.51
N LEU A 68 -3.13 -6.65 7.32
CA LEU A 68 -3.91 -6.47 6.10
C LEU A 68 -3.13 -7.03 4.91
N VAL A 69 -3.84 -7.63 3.95
CA VAL A 69 -3.30 -8.16 2.69
C VAL A 69 -4.24 -7.73 1.57
N SER A 70 -3.68 -7.25 0.46
CA SER A 70 -4.44 -6.86 -0.74
C SER A 70 -5.09 -8.07 -1.43
N ASP A 71 -6.06 -7.77 -2.28
CA ASP A 71 -6.42 -8.69 -3.37
C ASP A 71 -5.25 -8.91 -4.33
N PRO A 72 -5.28 -9.97 -5.15
CA PRO A 72 -4.26 -10.20 -6.16
C PRO A 72 -4.20 -9.02 -7.13
N ILE A 73 -2.98 -8.56 -7.42
CA ILE A 73 -2.71 -7.53 -8.41
C ILE A 73 -3.27 -7.98 -9.77
N GLN A 74 -4.06 -7.12 -10.40
CA GLN A 74 -4.67 -7.37 -11.71
C GLN A 74 -3.78 -6.87 -12.85
N GLY A 75 -4.12 -7.21 -14.09
CA GLY A 75 -3.46 -6.70 -15.31
C GLY A 75 -2.42 -7.66 -15.90
N GLY A 76 -1.53 -7.10 -16.73
CA GLY A 76 -0.51 -7.83 -17.48
C GLY A 76 0.86 -7.87 -16.81
N ARG A 77 1.91 -7.46 -17.53
CA ARG A 77 3.30 -7.59 -17.07
C ARG A 77 3.79 -6.29 -16.47
N SER A 78 4.20 -6.32 -15.19
CA SER A 78 4.52 -5.13 -14.39
C SER A 78 3.36 -4.11 -14.37
N PRO A 79 2.14 -4.53 -13.96
CA PRO A 79 0.91 -3.75 -14.22
C PRO A 79 0.71 -2.55 -13.28
N VAL A 80 1.49 -2.43 -12.20
CA VAL A 80 1.22 -1.46 -11.13
C VAL A 80 1.72 -0.06 -11.49
N ARG A 81 0.81 0.92 -11.44
CA ARG A 81 1.07 2.34 -11.70
C ARG A 81 1.29 3.13 -10.41
N GLU A 82 0.44 2.94 -9.39
CA GLU A 82 0.54 3.59 -8.09
C GLU A 82 0.07 2.66 -6.97
N ILE A 83 0.68 2.74 -5.80
CA ILE A 83 0.24 2.08 -4.56
C ILE A 83 0.08 3.15 -3.49
N ARG A 84 -1.05 3.17 -2.79
CA ARG A 84 -1.23 3.98 -1.58
C ARG A 84 -1.48 3.09 -0.38
N ILE A 85 -0.89 3.48 0.75
CA ILE A 85 -1.04 2.81 2.03
C ILE A 85 -1.26 3.87 3.10
N ASP A 86 -2.34 3.73 3.85
CA ASP A 86 -2.65 4.54 5.02
C ASP A 86 -2.77 3.64 6.25
N ILE A 87 -2.14 4.02 7.35
CA ILE A 87 -2.11 3.25 8.60
C ILE A 87 -2.35 4.18 9.79
N TRP A 88 -3.40 3.91 10.57
CA TRP A 88 -3.68 4.60 11.82
C TRP A 88 -3.15 3.76 12.99
N SER A 89 -2.14 4.29 13.67
CA SER A 89 -1.46 3.55 14.75
C SER A 89 -0.72 4.43 15.74
N HIS A 90 -0.40 3.86 16.89
CA HIS A 90 0.42 4.49 17.93
C HIS A 90 1.19 3.45 18.76
N ASP A 91 1.99 3.95 19.69
CA ASP A 91 2.84 3.18 20.61
C ASP A 91 2.18 3.04 22.00
N GLN A 92 2.69 2.20 22.91
CA GLN A 92 2.07 1.98 24.24
C GLN A 92 1.97 3.25 25.13
N GLY A 93 2.70 4.31 24.81
CA GLY A 93 2.69 5.55 25.60
C GLY A 93 3.64 5.56 26.79
N TRP A 94 4.65 4.69 26.82
CA TRP A 94 5.58 4.59 27.94
C TRP A 94 6.97 4.11 27.50
N SER A 95 8.00 4.72 28.07
CA SER A 95 9.41 4.32 27.97
C SER A 95 10.19 4.97 29.11
N SER A 96 11.26 4.33 29.59
CA SER A 96 12.17 4.90 30.59
C SER A 96 13.03 6.05 30.06
N TYR A 97 13.16 6.19 28.73
CA TYR A 97 13.94 7.22 28.05
C TYR A 97 13.05 8.43 27.74
N THR A 98 12.83 9.29 28.75
CA THR A 98 11.94 10.46 28.66
C THR A 98 12.44 11.51 27.68
N GLU A 99 13.75 11.55 27.43
CA GLU A 99 14.43 12.39 26.44
C GLU A 99 14.07 12.07 24.98
N ASP A 100 13.50 10.88 24.72
CA ASP A 100 13.05 10.43 23.39
C ASP A 100 11.53 10.45 23.21
N HIS A 101 10.75 10.71 24.29
CA HIS A 101 9.28 10.79 24.23
C HIS A 101 8.83 11.83 23.19
N GLY A 102 7.87 11.45 22.35
CA GLY A 102 7.37 12.34 21.30
C GLY A 102 8.30 12.46 20.08
N THR A 103 9.41 11.72 20.02
CA THR A 103 10.32 11.67 18.88
C THR A 103 10.21 10.34 18.12
N TYR A 104 10.98 10.16 17.04
CA TYR A 104 11.15 8.85 16.38
C TYR A 104 12.45 8.13 16.78
N ARG A 105 13.29 8.72 17.65
CA ARG A 105 14.52 8.08 18.13
C ARG A 105 14.15 6.91 19.05
N ASN A 106 14.89 5.82 18.95
CA ASN A 106 14.72 4.63 19.81
C ASN A 106 13.27 4.08 19.89
N SER A 107 12.45 4.32 18.86
CA SER A 107 11.11 3.75 18.75
C SER A 107 11.18 2.34 18.20
N TRP A 108 10.57 1.40 18.93
CA TRP A 108 10.60 -0.03 18.61
C TRP A 108 9.25 -0.58 18.15
N THR A 109 8.35 0.28 17.67
CA THR A 109 7.10 -0.11 16.99
C THR A 109 7.01 0.48 15.58
N TRP A 110 6.74 -0.37 14.59
CA TRP A 110 6.84 -0.01 13.18
C TRP A 110 6.02 -0.90 12.24
N PHE A 111 6.06 -0.58 10.95
CA PHE A 111 5.38 -1.33 9.89
C PHE A 111 6.34 -1.70 8.77
N GLU A 112 6.26 -2.94 8.32
CA GLU A 112 6.91 -3.47 7.13
C GLU A 112 5.85 -3.74 6.05
N MET A 113 6.21 -3.54 4.79
CA MET A 113 5.45 -4.08 3.67
C MET A 113 6.00 -5.47 3.31
N GLY A 114 5.12 -6.40 2.98
CA GLY A 114 5.48 -7.68 2.37
C GLY A 114 4.94 -7.81 0.94
N ILE A 115 5.62 -8.60 0.11
CA ILE A 115 5.12 -9.02 -1.22
C ILE A 115 4.91 -10.54 -1.16
N ILE A 116 3.66 -10.97 -1.25
CA ILE A 116 3.26 -12.38 -1.27
C ILE A 116 3.09 -12.78 -2.73
N ARG A 117 3.98 -13.65 -3.22
CA ARG A 117 3.97 -14.11 -4.61
C ARG A 117 2.87 -15.13 -4.88
N ALA A 118 2.35 -15.16 -6.11
CA ALA A 118 1.37 -16.16 -6.52
C ALA A 118 2.01 -17.58 -6.58
N PRO A 119 1.27 -18.67 -6.27
CA PRO A 119 1.81 -20.03 -6.37
C PRO A 119 2.33 -20.36 -7.77
N GLY A 120 3.57 -20.84 -7.87
CA GLY A 120 4.19 -21.23 -9.13
C GLY A 120 4.86 -20.10 -9.92
N THR A 121 4.93 -18.86 -9.41
CA THR A 121 5.78 -17.82 -10.01
C THR A 121 7.25 -18.06 -9.66
N GLU A 122 8.12 -18.14 -10.67
CA GLU A 122 9.56 -18.17 -10.44
C GLU A 122 10.09 -16.76 -10.16
N GLY A 123 10.56 -16.57 -8.94
CA GLY A 123 11.32 -15.42 -8.49
C GLY A 123 11.91 -15.74 -7.13
N VAL A 124 13.12 -15.27 -6.86
CA VAL A 124 13.61 -15.24 -5.47
C VAL A 124 12.58 -14.42 -4.70
N SER A 125 12.05 -14.96 -3.61
CA SER A 125 11.37 -14.15 -2.61
C SER A 125 12.43 -13.31 -1.91
N GLU A 126 12.92 -12.29 -2.61
CA GLU A 126 13.67 -11.22 -2.00
C GLU A 126 12.72 -10.64 -0.95
N ASP A 127 13.12 -10.81 0.30
CA ASP A 127 12.37 -10.41 1.48
C ASP A 127 12.46 -8.88 1.55
N PHE A 128 11.70 -8.23 0.67
CA PHE A 128 11.61 -6.78 0.49
C PHE A 128 10.92 -6.19 1.70
N ASN A 129 11.64 -6.16 2.82
CA ASN A 129 11.21 -5.70 4.13
C ASN A 129 11.19 -4.17 4.13
N ILE A 130 10.30 -3.61 3.32
CA ILE A 130 10.19 -2.18 3.06
C ILE A 130 9.56 -1.53 4.29
N ARG A 131 10.35 -0.70 4.98
CA ARG A 131 9.91 0.05 6.16
C ARG A 131 8.87 1.10 5.73
N LEU A 132 7.59 0.83 5.98
CA LEU A 132 6.49 1.74 5.66
C LEU A 132 6.52 2.95 6.60
N ALA A 133 6.48 2.69 7.91
CA ALA A 133 6.36 3.71 8.94
C ALA A 133 6.98 3.24 10.26
N THR A 134 7.21 4.18 11.18
CA THR A 134 7.63 3.94 12.56
C THR A 134 6.75 4.83 13.45
N ASN A 135 6.21 4.31 14.54
CA ASN A 135 5.41 5.12 15.46
C ASN A 135 6.31 6.08 16.26
N MET A 136 5.71 7.18 16.72
CA MET A 136 6.33 8.09 17.67
C MET A 136 6.57 7.38 19.03
N HIS A 137 7.81 7.44 19.51
CA HIS A 137 8.31 6.81 20.74
C HIS A 137 7.47 7.21 21.95
N ALA A 138 6.96 6.22 22.68
CA ALA A 138 6.18 6.38 23.90
C ALA A 138 4.97 7.33 23.74
N SER A 139 4.32 7.36 22.58
CA SER A 139 3.14 8.19 22.31
C SER A 139 1.86 7.36 22.15
N ARG A 140 0.78 7.77 22.85
CA ARG A 140 -0.59 7.24 22.63
C ARG A 140 -1.40 8.04 21.61
N VAL A 141 -0.77 8.98 20.91
CA VAL A 141 -1.45 9.81 19.91
C VAL A 141 -1.41 9.07 18.58
N THR A 142 -2.57 8.59 18.13
CA THR A 142 -2.74 7.93 16.84
C THR A 142 -2.28 8.84 15.70
N GLN A 143 -1.31 8.35 14.94
CA GLN A 143 -0.80 9.00 13.73
C GLN A 143 -1.44 8.35 12.51
N ASN A 144 -1.75 9.13 11.47
CA ASN A 144 -1.98 8.58 10.14
C ASN A 144 -0.65 8.55 9.38
N HIS A 145 -0.12 7.36 9.14
CA HIS A 145 1.08 7.15 8.33
C HIS A 145 0.66 6.90 6.88
N GLN A 146 0.89 7.90 6.02
CA GLN A 146 0.56 7.82 4.60
C GLN A 146 1.81 7.50 3.77
N LYS A 147 1.68 6.58 2.82
CA LYS A 147 2.71 6.19 1.85
C LYS A 147 2.10 6.14 0.46
N VAL A 148 2.81 6.71 -0.51
CA VAL A 148 2.46 6.62 -1.94
C VAL A 148 3.73 6.20 -2.67
N TYR A 149 3.61 5.19 -3.53
CA TYR A 149 4.68 4.69 -4.40
C TYR A 149 4.18 4.69 -5.84
N ARG A 150 4.97 5.20 -6.78
CA ARG A 150 4.65 5.31 -8.20
C ARG A 150 5.64 4.50 -9.05
N ALA A 151 5.18 4.03 -10.20
CA ALA A 151 6.05 3.37 -11.18
C ALA A 151 7.23 4.26 -11.61
N ASP A 152 7.04 5.57 -11.59
CA ASP A 152 8.06 6.60 -11.90
C ASP A 152 9.14 6.77 -10.81
N ASP A 153 8.93 6.24 -9.59
CA ASP A 153 9.89 6.34 -8.48
C ASP A 153 11.11 5.39 -8.66
N ASP A 154 11.14 4.58 -9.73
CA ASP A 154 12.19 3.61 -10.06
C ASP A 154 12.56 2.65 -8.90
N LEU A 155 11.54 2.15 -8.21
CA LEU A 155 11.72 1.23 -7.09
C LEU A 155 11.86 -0.22 -7.60
N PRO A 156 13.00 -0.91 -7.36
CA PRO A 156 13.23 -2.26 -7.91
C PRO A 156 12.16 -3.28 -7.51
N TRP A 157 11.71 -3.22 -6.26
CA TRP A 157 10.63 -4.07 -5.76
C TRP A 157 9.31 -3.83 -6.49
N MET A 158 8.99 -2.58 -6.85
CA MET A 158 7.74 -2.21 -7.51
C MET A 158 7.77 -2.65 -8.98
N ARG A 159 8.90 -2.46 -9.67
CA ARG A 159 9.12 -3.01 -11.01
C ARG A 159 9.03 -4.55 -11.03
N SER A 160 9.33 -5.22 -9.90
CA SER A 160 9.25 -6.67 -9.74
C SER A 160 7.83 -7.22 -9.53
N LEU A 161 6.83 -6.38 -9.29
CA LEU A 161 5.44 -6.83 -9.05
C LEU A 161 4.82 -7.42 -10.31
N GLN A 162 4.10 -8.52 -10.15
CA GLN A 162 3.44 -9.26 -11.21
C GLN A 162 1.94 -9.37 -10.93
N ALA A 163 1.15 -9.66 -11.97
CA ALA A 163 -0.24 -10.05 -11.77
C ALA A 163 -0.32 -11.31 -10.89
N GLY A 164 -1.26 -11.33 -9.94
CA GLY A 164 -1.42 -12.39 -8.95
C GLY A 164 -0.68 -12.17 -7.63
N ASP A 165 0.36 -11.32 -7.59
CA ASP A 165 1.04 -10.94 -6.34
C ASP A 165 0.09 -10.18 -5.40
N ARG A 166 0.37 -10.19 -4.09
CA ARG A 166 -0.34 -9.40 -3.09
C ARG A 166 0.62 -8.57 -2.25
N ILE A 167 0.15 -7.40 -1.81
CA ILE A 167 0.86 -6.52 -0.89
C ILE A 167 0.30 -6.74 0.51
N SER A 168 1.17 -6.79 1.52
CA SER A 168 0.76 -6.93 2.92
C SER A 168 1.35 -5.85 3.82
N ILE A 169 0.61 -5.49 4.88
CA ILE A 169 1.06 -4.60 5.96
C ILE A 169 1.34 -5.46 7.19
N ILE A 170 2.59 -5.47 7.64
CA ILE A 170 3.07 -6.28 8.75
C ILE A 170 3.44 -5.35 9.92
N PRO A 171 2.63 -5.29 10.99
CA PRO A 171 2.96 -4.55 12.20
C PRO A 171 4.07 -5.25 12.98
N ARG A 172 4.98 -4.46 13.53
CA ARG A 172 6.15 -4.91 14.29
C ARG A 172 6.23 -4.18 15.63
N ALA A 173 6.66 -4.91 16.64
CA ALA A 173 7.11 -4.44 17.94
C ALA A 173 8.37 -5.23 18.33
N LEU A 174 9.31 -4.61 19.04
CA LEU A 174 10.53 -5.26 19.55
C LEU A 174 10.79 -4.85 21.01
N TYR A 175 11.32 -5.79 21.80
CA TYR A 175 11.54 -5.72 23.24
C TYR A 175 10.28 -5.80 24.13
N PRO A 176 10.39 -6.39 25.34
CA PRO A 176 9.33 -6.40 26.33
C PRO A 176 8.84 -4.99 26.69
N GLY A 177 7.51 -4.84 26.78
CA GLY A 177 6.85 -3.58 27.12
C GLY A 177 6.47 -2.72 25.91
N TRP A 178 7.10 -2.93 24.74
CA TRP A 178 6.71 -2.26 23.50
C TRP A 178 5.51 -2.94 22.85
N GLN A 179 4.54 -2.14 22.41
CA GLN A 179 3.28 -2.60 21.82
C GLN A 179 2.84 -1.66 20.70
N ASN A 180 2.68 -2.19 19.50
CA ASN A 180 2.18 -1.44 18.34
C ASN A 180 0.65 -1.57 18.29
N PHE A 181 -0.05 -0.48 18.54
CA PHE A 181 -1.51 -0.42 18.46
C PHE A 181 -1.90 0.02 17.05
N VAL A 182 -2.52 -0.87 16.29
CA VAL A 182 -3.07 -0.61 14.95
C VAL A 182 -4.58 -0.44 15.09
N GLU A 183 -5.12 0.73 14.77
CA GLU A 183 -6.57 0.97 14.75
C GLU A 183 -7.19 0.50 13.45
N LYS A 184 -6.58 0.90 12.33
CA LYS A 184 -7.04 0.60 10.97
C LYS A 184 -5.95 0.79 9.93
N ALA A 185 -6.08 0.11 8.80
CA ALA A 185 -5.20 0.28 7.64
C ALA A 185 -5.95 0.10 6.32
N PHE A 186 -5.42 0.70 5.26
CA PHE A 186 -5.97 0.72 3.91
C PHE A 186 -4.84 0.47 2.90
N ILE A 187 -5.14 -0.25 1.83
CA ILE A 187 -4.25 -0.43 0.67
C ILE A 187 -5.07 -0.11 -0.58
N GLU A 188 -4.57 0.81 -1.40
CA GLU A 188 -5.04 1.07 -2.77
C GLU A 188 -3.94 0.67 -3.75
N ILE A 189 -4.29 -0.11 -4.77
CA ILE A 189 -3.39 -0.48 -5.86
C ILE A 189 -4.05 -0.05 -7.16
N TYR A 190 -3.35 0.81 -7.90
CA TYR A 190 -3.73 1.27 -9.23
C TYR A 190 -2.93 0.49 -10.28
N THR A 191 -3.63 -0.20 -11.18
CA THR A 191 -3.01 -0.98 -12.27
C THR A 191 -3.44 -0.48 -13.64
N ASP A 192 -2.55 -0.61 -14.62
CA ASP A 192 -2.86 -0.34 -16.02
C ASP A 192 -4.00 -1.27 -16.51
N PRO A 193 -5.11 -0.74 -17.04
CA PRO A 193 -6.19 -1.59 -17.55
C PRO A 193 -5.81 -2.32 -18.84
N LEU A 194 -4.83 -1.84 -19.61
CA LEU A 194 -4.54 -2.31 -20.96
C LEU A 194 -3.42 -3.38 -21.01
N GLY A 195 -2.65 -3.53 -19.92
CA GLY A 195 -1.76 -4.68 -19.66
C GLY A 195 -0.26 -4.45 -19.82
#